data_AF-A0A0D3VA48-F1
#
_entry.id   AF-A0A0D3VA48-F1
#
_cell.length_a   1.000
_cell.length_b   1.000
_cell.length_c   1.000
_cell.angle_alpha   90.00
_cell.angle_beta   90.00
_cell.angle_gamma   90.00
#
_symmetry.space_group_name_H-M   'P 1'
#
loop_
_entity.id
_entity.type
_entity.pdbx_description
1 polymer ?
#
loop_
_entity_poly.entity_id
_entity_poly.type
_entity_poly.pdbx_seq_one_letter_code
_entity_poly.pdbx_strand_id
1 'polypeptide(L)' 'MNIAEMLVDEIDKQGRTNKWVAEQVDIKPVTFSLKVTKNRFNSTELVRIAVLLDLDLNIFKACIGDEEDEKL' A
#
# COMPACT_ATOMS: atom_id res chain seq x y z
N MET A 1 8.67 -6.70 6.28
CA MET A 1 7.44 -6.39 5.53
C MET A 1 7.30 -4.88 5.50
N ASN A 2 7.38 -4.28 4.32
CA ASN A 2 7.09 -2.87 4.11
C ASN A 2 5.67 -2.68 3.55
N ILE A 3 5.23 -1.42 3.42
CA ILE A 3 3.88 -1.09 2.95
C ILE A 3 3.63 -1.65 1.54
N ALA A 4 4.60 -1.52 0.62
CA ALA A 4 4.45 -2.02 -0.74
C ALA A 4 4.32 -3.56 -0.79
N GLU A 5 5.11 -4.29 0.00
CA GLU A 5 5.01 -5.75 0.13
C GLU A 5 3.64 -6.17 0.64
N MET A 6 3.16 -5.53 1.72
CA MET A 6 1.84 -5.81 2.28
C MET A 6 0.70 -5.54 1.29
N LEU A 7 0.79 -4.44 0.53
CA LEU A 7 -0.19 -4.13 -0.50
C LEU A 7 -0.21 -5.16 -1.63
N VAL A 8 0.95 -5.61 -2.11
CA VAL A 8 1.01 -6.63 -3.17
C VAL A 8 0.43 -7.94 -2.67
N ASP A 9 0.77 -8.35 -1.44
CA ASP A 9 0.21 -9.57 -0.83
C ASP A 9 -1.32 -9.50 -0.74
N GLU A 10 -1.89 -8.35 -0.35
CA GLU A 10 -3.33 -8.17 -0.28
C GLU A 10 -4.00 -8.17 -1.67
N ILE A 11 -3.38 -7.52 -2.64
CA ILE A 11 -3.85 -7.51 -4.03
C ILE A 11 -3.93 -8.93 -4.59
N ASP A 12 -2.89 -9.73 -4.34
CA ASP A 12 -2.81 -11.11 -4.81
C ASP A 12 -3.82 -12.02 -4.08
N LYS A 13 -4.03 -11.84 -2.76
CA LYS A 13 -5.06 -12.57 -1.99
C LYS A 13 -6.48 -12.33 -2.54
N GLN A 14 -6.75 -11.12 -3.03
CA GLN A 14 -8.03 -10.77 -3.63
C GLN A 14 -8.15 -11.18 -5.10
N GLY A 15 -7.12 -11.82 -5.68
CA GLY A 15 -7.09 -12.22 -7.09
C GLY A 15 -7.07 -11.03 -8.05
N ARG A 16 -6.56 -9.87 -7.59
CA ARG A 16 -6.48 -8.63 -8.36
C ARG A 16 -5.07 -8.47 -8.91
N THR A 17 -4.86 -7.41 -9.68
CA THR A 17 -3.52 -7.07 -10.21
C THR A 17 -3.14 -5.65 -9.83
N ASN A 18 -1.83 -5.37 -9.75
CA ASN A 18 -1.32 -4.02 -9.57
C ASN A 18 -1.85 -3.04 -10.62
N LYS A 19 -2.02 -3.50 -11.87
CA LYS A 19 -2.62 -2.70 -12.94
C LYS A 19 -4.08 -2.34 -12.62
N TRP A 20 -4.88 -3.31 -12.20
CA TRP A 20 -6.27 -3.10 -11.86
C TRP A 20 -6.40 -2.10 -10.71
N VAL A 21 -5.62 -2.24 -9.63
CA VAL A 21 -5.63 -1.29 -8.51
C VAL A 21 -5.26 0.11 -8.97
N ALA A 22 -4.20 0.25 -9.77
CA ALA A 22 -3.77 1.54 -10.30
C ALA A 22 -4.90 2.26 -11.05
N GLU A 23 -5.64 1.53 -11.89
CA GLU A 23 -6.80 2.05 -12.63
C GLU A 23 -7.94 2.50 -11.71
N GLN A 24 -8.18 1.80 -10.59
CA GLN A 24 -9.24 2.16 -9.64
C GLN A 24 -8.90 3.38 -8.77
N VAL A 25 -7.61 3.66 -8.53
CA VAL A 25 -7.16 4.78 -7.66
C VAL A 25 -6.64 5.99 -8.43
N ASP A 26 -6.85 6.02 -9.75
CA ASP A 26 -6.42 7.08 -10.67
C ASP A 26 -4.88 7.28 -10.66
N ILE A 27 -4.14 6.17 -10.68
CA ILE A 27 -2.68 6.15 -10.82
C ILE A 27 -2.33 5.45 -12.13
N LYS A 28 -1.43 6.03 -12.92
CA LYS A 28 -0.92 5.34 -14.13
C LYS A 28 -0.27 4.01 -13.73
N PRO A 29 -0.55 2.88 -14.41
CA PRO A 29 0.01 1.57 -14.02
C PRO A 29 1.54 1.54 -13.87
N VAL A 30 2.26 2.19 -14.79
CA VAL A 30 3.74 2.32 -14.71
C VAL A 30 4.18 3.08 -13.45
N THR A 31 3.45 4.14 -13.08
CA THR A 31 3.71 4.89 -11.85
C THR A 31 3.42 4.06 -10.62
N PHE A 32 2.33 3.28 -10.61
CA PHE A 32 2.01 2.36 -9.52
C PHE A 32 3.12 1.32 -9.34
N SER A 33 3.55 0.65 -10.41
CA SER A 33 4.68 -0.30 -10.37
C SER A 33 5.95 0.34 -9.81
N LEU A 34 6.29 1.55 -10.25
CA LEU A 34 7.45 2.27 -9.74
C LEU A 34 7.31 2.59 -8.23
N LYS A 35 6.11 2.93 -7.76
CA LYS A 35 5.82 3.19 -6.35
C LYS A 35 5.91 1.95 -5.49
N VAL A 36 5.42 0.81 -5.99
CA VAL A 36 5.61 -0.51 -5.35
C VAL A 36 7.10 -0.80 -5.21
N THR A 37 7.87 -0.75 -6.29
CA THR A 37 9.31 -1.03 -6.27
C THR A 37 10.10 -0.09 -5.35
N LYS A 38 9.69 1.18 -5.25
CA LYS A 38 10.38 2.18 -4.42
C LYS A 38 9.82 2.29 -3.00
N ASN A 39 8.75 1.58 -2.67
CA ASN A 39 7.98 1.77 -1.44
C ASN A 39 7.62 3.26 -1.19
N ARG A 40 7.06 3.93 -2.21
CA ARG A 40 6.76 5.38 -2.17
C ARG A 40 5.30 5.69 -2.47
N PHE A 41 4.45 5.42 -1.49
CA PHE A 41 3.06 5.86 -1.48
C PHE A 41 2.90 7.05 -0.53
N ASN A 42 2.11 8.04 -0.93
CA ASN A 42 1.70 9.11 -0.02
C ASN A 42 0.43 8.71 0.73
N SER A 43 0.09 9.45 1.80
CA SER A 43 -1.04 9.13 2.66
C SER A 43 -2.39 9.08 1.90
N THR A 44 -2.61 9.98 0.94
CA THR A 44 -3.84 10.00 0.14
C THR A 44 -3.96 8.75 -0.74
N GLU A 45 -2.86 8.30 -1.35
CA GLU A 45 -2.81 7.07 -2.14
C GLU A 45 -3.08 5.84 -1.26
N LEU A 46 -2.47 5.78 -0.08
CA LEU A 46 -2.69 4.69 0.87
C LEU A 46 -4.14 4.61 1.33
N VAL A 47 -4.79 5.75 1.61
CA VAL A 47 -6.20 5.80 1.98
C VAL A 47 -7.09 5.29 0.85
N ARG A 48 -6.85 5.71 -0.40
CA ARG A 48 -7.62 5.25 -1.56
C ARG A 48 -7.47 3.74 -1.80
N ILE A 49 -6.25 3.23 -1.71
CA ILE A 49 -5.96 1.80 -1.88
C ILE A 49 -6.60 1.01 -0.74
N ALA A 50 -6.53 1.48 0.51
CA ALA A 50 -7.15 0.82 1.64
C ALA A 50 -8.67 0.73 1.52
N VAL A 51 -9.33 1.82 1.11
CA VAL A 51 -10.77 1.81 0.83
C VAL A 51 -11.12 0.82 -0.29
N LEU A 52 -10.31 0.76 -1.36
CA LEU A 52 -10.53 -0.15 -2.48
C LEU A 52 -10.36 -1.63 -2.10
N LEU A 53 -9.41 -1.91 -1.21
CA LEU A 53 -9.06 -3.26 -0.77
C LEU A 53 -9.79 -3.68 0.53
N ASP A 54 -10.67 -2.83 1.08
CA ASP A 54 -11.35 -3.05 2.36
C ASP A 54 -10.37 -3.32 3.53
N LEU A 55 -9.30 -2.53 3.58
CA LEU A 55 -8.24 -2.62 4.61
C LEU A 55 -8.43 -1.59 5.73
N ASP A 56 -8.19 -2.01 6.97
CA ASP A 56 -7.99 -1.09 8.09
C ASP A 56 -6.63 -0.38 7.96
N LEU A 57 -6.62 0.96 7.94
CA LEU A 57 -5.41 1.78 7.87
C LEU A 57 -4.41 1.50 9.00
N ASN A 58 -4.85 0.97 10.14
CA ASN A 58 -3.96 0.56 11.23
C ASN A 58 -2.97 -0.53 10.81
N ILE A 59 -3.28 -1.32 9.77
CA ILE A 59 -2.36 -2.34 9.25
C ILE A 59 -1.05 -1.72 8.73
N PHE A 60 -1.09 -0.46 8.28
CA PHE A 60 0.11 0.23 7.82
C PHE A 60 1.07 0.55 8.96
N LYS A 61 0.60 0.70 10.21
CA LYS A 61 1.46 0.98 11.37
C LYS A 61 2.48 -0.13 11.60
N ALA A 62 2.05 -1.38 11.46
CA ALA A 62 2.93 -2.55 11.57
C ALA A 62 4.00 -2.62 10.46
N CYS A 63 3.83 -1.86 9.38
CA CYS A 63 4.76 -1.82 8.24
C CYS A 63 5.80 -0.68 8.34
N ILE A 64 5.65 0.23 9.31
CA ILE A 64 6.53 1.42 9.44
C ILE A 64 7.70 1.13 10.40
N GLY A 65 7.64 0.03 11.17
CA GLY A 65 8.65 -0.29 12.19
C GLY A 65 8.50 0.64 13.40
N ASP A 66 8.80 0.12 14.58
CA ASP A 66 8.74 0.83 15.87
C ASP A 66 9.74 2.00 15.92
N GLU A 67 9.46 3.11 15.23
CA GLU A 67 10.18 4.38 15.45
C GLU A 67 9.74 5.08 16.75
N GLU A 68 8.73 4.56 17.47
CA GLU A 68 8.18 5.19 18.68
C GLU A 68 8.65 4.59 20.02
N ASP A 69 9.28 3.41 20.06
CA ASP A 69 9.64 2.75 21.34
C ASP A 69 11.05 3.11 21.88
N GLU A 70 11.85 3.92 21.18
CA GLU A 70 13.20 4.30 21.65
C GLU A 70 13.24 5.63 22.45
N LYS A 71 12.09 6.15 22.88
CA LYS A 71 12.00 7.41 23.66
C LYS A 71 11.09 7.33 24.90
N LEU A 72 11.22 6.28 25.71
CA LEU A 72 10.68 6.23 27.08
C LEU A 72 11.72 5.76 28.08
#